data_AF-A0A9J7D4K8-F1
#
_entry.id   AF-A0A9J7D4K8-F1
#
_cell.length_a   1.000
_cell.length_b   1.000
_cell.length_c   1.000
_cell.angle_alpha   90.00
_cell.angle_beta   90.00
_cell.angle_gamma   90.00
#
_symmetry.space_group_name_H-M   'P 1'
#
loop_
_entity.id
_entity.type
_entity.pdbx_description
1 polymer ?
#
loop_
_entity_poly.entity_id
_entity_poly.type
_entity_poly.pdbx_seq_one_letter_code
_entity_poly.pdbx_strand_id
1 'polypeptide(L)'
;MMLLISLWLMAAVCGLFYMFLRWNFNYWRYSGVNGPKPEIYFGNLPSAVTKKRHVVYDMCDIYNTYKYSDDFVGIFKNRTPQLFILNPELARRIYVQDFKNFHDNESFNMIDEKTDFLFANNPFVTGGEKWKQRRSEIIPGLTLSRIKSMFPITLEICKRMTSYIEQEIKLPSENGMDAKDV
;
A
#
# COMPACT_ATOMS: atom_id res chain seq x y z
N MET A 1 -32.85 1.63 38.95
CA MET A 1 -33.19 2.64 37.92
C MET A 1 -31.95 3.14 37.17
N MET A 2 -30.95 3.73 37.85
CA MET A 2 -29.72 4.21 37.19
C MET A 2 -28.94 3.13 36.42
N LEU A 3 -28.80 1.92 36.98
CA LEU A 3 -28.12 0.80 36.31
C LEU A 3 -28.82 0.35 35.01
N LEU A 4 -30.16 0.39 34.98
CA LEU A 4 -30.93 0.05 33.78
C LEU A 4 -30.74 1.12 32.70
N ILE A 5 -30.77 2.40 33.08
CA ILE A 5 -30.54 3.52 32.16
C ILE A 5 -29.12 3.45 31.57
N SER A 6 -28.10 3.16 32.39
CA SER A 6 -26.72 3.03 31.90
C SER A 6 -26.55 1.84 30.95
N LEU A 7 -27.22 0.71 31.20
CA LEU A 7 -27.17 -0.45 30.30
C LEU A 7 -27.85 -0.17 28.95
N TRP A 8 -28.98 0.53 28.96
CA TRP A 8 -29.66 0.94 27.72
C TRP A 8 -28.84 1.94 26.91
N LEU A 9 -28.20 2.91 27.56
CA LEU A 9 -27.29 3.85 26.91
C LEU A 9 -26.08 3.12 26.29
N MET A 10 -25.48 2.18 27.03
CA MET A 10 -24.38 1.35 26.51
C MET A 10 -24.82 0.55 25.29
N ALA A 11 -25.98 -0.11 25.35
CA ALA A 11 -26.52 -0.88 24.24
C ALA A 11 -26.79 0.01 23.01
N ALA A 12 -27.33 1.21 23.22
CA ALA A 12 -27.56 2.17 22.13
C ALA A 12 -26.24 2.62 21.48
N VAL A 13 -25.22 2.93 22.29
CA VAL A 13 -23.88 3.30 21.78
C VAL A 13 -23.24 2.14 21.01
N CYS A 14 -23.30 0.92 21.54
CA CYS A 14 -22.81 -0.27 20.83
C CYS A 14 -23.57 -0.52 19.53
N GLY A 15 -24.89 -0.33 19.53
CA GLY A 15 -25.73 -0.45 18.34
C GLY A 15 -25.37 0.57 17.26
N LEU A 16 -25.25 1.84 17.64
CA LEU A 16 -24.81 2.92 16.73
C LEU A 16 -23.40 2.67 16.19
N PHE A 17 -22.49 2.22 17.05
CA PHE A 17 -21.13 1.88 16.66
C PHE A 17 -21.10 0.73 15.65
N TYR A 18 -21.87 -0.33 15.89
CA TYR A 18 -22.00 -1.46 14.98
C TYR A 18 -22.63 -1.06 13.63
N MET A 19 -23.68 -0.23 13.65
CA MET A 19 -24.27 0.32 12.43
C MET A 19 -23.27 1.15 11.64
N PHE A 20 -22.52 2.03 12.33
CA PHE A 20 -21.46 2.81 11.72
C PHE A 20 -20.43 1.91 11.04
N LEU A 21 -19.94 0.87 11.70
CA LEU A 21 -18.96 -0.06 11.12
C LEU A 21 -19.47 -0.71 9.83
N ARG A 22 -20.73 -1.16 9.79
CA ARG A 22 -21.28 -1.90 8.65
C ARG A 22 -21.87 -1.06 7.52
N TRP A 23 -22.24 0.20 7.77
CA TRP A 23 -23.05 0.97 6.82
C TRP A 23 -22.43 1.01 5.40
N ASN A 24 -21.11 1.14 5.29
CA ASN A 24 -20.47 1.28 3.98
C ASN A 24 -20.27 -0.04 3.20
N PHE A 25 -20.48 -1.20 3.82
CA PHE A 25 -20.14 -2.49 3.22
C PHE A 25 -21.07 -2.97 2.10
N ASN A 26 -22.19 -2.27 1.88
CA ASN A 26 -23.05 -2.54 0.73
C ASN A 26 -22.67 -1.73 -0.53
N TYR A 27 -21.64 -0.89 -0.47
CA TYR A 27 -21.24 -0.01 -1.58
C TYR A 27 -21.06 -0.77 -2.92
N TRP A 28 -20.25 -1.83 -2.92
CA TRP A 28 -20.00 -2.62 -4.14
C TRP A 28 -21.22 -3.41 -4.59
N ARG A 29 -22.01 -3.92 -3.64
CA ARG A 29 -23.26 -4.63 -3.95
C ARG A 29 -24.25 -3.71 -4.67
N TYR A 30 -24.39 -2.45 -4.24
CA TYR A 30 -25.24 -1.48 -4.93
C TYR A 30 -24.68 -1.03 -6.28
N SER A 31 -23.37 -1.09 -6.44
CA SER A 31 -22.68 -0.77 -7.70
C SER A 31 -22.64 -1.95 -8.67
N GLY A 32 -23.20 -3.11 -8.30
CA GLY A 32 -23.17 -4.32 -9.13
C GLY A 32 -21.79 -4.96 -9.28
N VAL A 33 -20.85 -4.64 -8.38
CA VAL A 33 -19.47 -5.14 -8.43
C VAL A 33 -19.32 -6.34 -7.50
N ASN A 34 -18.79 -7.44 -8.04
CA ASN A 34 -18.50 -8.67 -7.30
C ASN A 34 -17.29 -8.50 -6.38
N GLY A 35 -17.19 -9.31 -5.32
CA GLY A 35 -16.01 -9.33 -4.46
C GLY A 35 -16.22 -10.07 -3.13
N PRO A 36 -15.12 -10.26 -2.38
CA PRO A 36 -15.16 -10.96 -1.11
C PRO A 36 -15.97 -10.17 -0.07
N LYS A 37 -16.75 -10.90 0.74
CA LYS A 37 -17.49 -10.28 1.86
C LYS A 37 -16.50 -9.66 2.86
N PRO A 38 -16.65 -8.37 3.22
CA PRO A 38 -15.74 -7.71 4.15
C PRO A 38 -15.98 -8.17 5.60
N GLU A 39 -14.89 -8.30 6.35
CA GLU A 39 -14.92 -8.45 7.80
C GLU A 39 -15.21 -7.10 8.49
N ILE A 40 -15.93 -7.15 9.61
CA ILE A 40 -16.50 -5.95 10.30
C ILE A 40 -15.45 -4.88 10.63
N TYR A 41 -14.24 -5.29 11.03
CA TYR A 41 -13.22 -4.36 11.53
C TYR A 41 -12.15 -4.00 10.50
N PHE A 42 -11.80 -4.94 9.61
CA PHE A 42 -10.61 -4.81 8.77
C PHE A 42 -10.91 -4.86 7.26
N GLY A 43 -12.19 -5.02 6.88
CA GLY A 43 -12.57 -5.20 5.49
C GLY A 43 -12.03 -6.52 4.95
N ASN A 44 -11.36 -6.48 3.81
CA ASN A 44 -10.81 -7.67 3.15
C ASN A 44 -9.30 -7.85 3.35
N LEU A 45 -8.63 -6.91 4.03
CA LEU A 45 -7.17 -6.91 4.24
C LEU A 45 -6.80 -6.94 5.73
N PRO A 46 -7.22 -7.97 6.50
CA PRO A 46 -7.00 -8.04 7.94
C PRO A 46 -5.52 -8.04 8.35
N SER A 47 -4.63 -8.52 7.51
CA SER A 47 -3.21 -8.59 7.81
C SER A 47 -2.54 -7.22 7.86
N ALA A 48 -3.13 -6.20 7.23
CA ALA A 48 -2.67 -4.82 7.32
C ALA A 48 -2.72 -4.26 8.75
N VAL A 49 -3.65 -4.75 9.57
CA VAL A 49 -3.82 -4.31 10.97
C VAL A 49 -3.32 -5.36 11.95
N THR A 50 -3.66 -6.63 11.75
CA THR A 50 -3.32 -7.70 12.70
C THR A 50 -1.85 -8.09 12.67
N LYS A 51 -1.12 -7.78 11.58
CA LYS A 51 0.30 -8.13 11.37
C LYS A 51 0.62 -9.62 11.53
N LYS A 52 -0.38 -10.51 11.47
CA LYS A 52 -0.21 -11.97 11.54
C LYS A 52 0.52 -12.54 10.33
N ARG A 53 0.40 -11.88 9.17
CA ARG A 53 1.15 -12.14 7.94
C ARG A 53 1.30 -10.83 7.16
N HIS A 54 2.04 -10.86 6.06
CA HIS A 54 2.13 -9.70 5.16
C HIS A 54 0.82 -9.49 4.38
N VAL A 55 0.40 -8.23 4.21
CA VAL A 55 -0.87 -7.88 3.52
C VAL A 55 -0.96 -8.41 2.09
N VAL A 56 0.18 -8.56 1.41
CA VAL A 56 0.24 -9.14 0.06
C VAL A 56 -0.39 -10.53 0.02
N TYR A 57 -0.31 -11.32 1.08
CA TYR A 57 -0.95 -12.65 1.09
C TYR A 57 -2.48 -12.55 1.08
N ASP A 58 -3.07 -11.56 1.76
CA ASP A 58 -4.52 -11.30 1.63
C ASP A 58 -4.88 -10.94 0.18
N MET A 59 -4.07 -10.09 -0.46
CA MET A 59 -4.26 -9.70 -1.86
C MET A 59 -4.10 -10.88 -2.82
N CYS A 60 -3.12 -11.76 -2.57
CA CYS A 60 -2.91 -12.98 -3.36
C CYS A 60 -4.08 -13.95 -3.24
N ASP A 61 -4.64 -14.13 -2.05
CA ASP A 61 -5.81 -15.00 -1.85
C ASP A 61 -7.02 -14.48 -2.63
N ILE A 62 -7.25 -13.17 -2.59
CA ILE A 62 -8.29 -12.50 -3.40
C ILE A 62 -8.00 -12.70 -4.89
N TYR A 63 -6.79 -12.38 -5.35
CA TYR A 63 -6.40 -12.55 -6.75
C TYR A 63 -6.63 -13.98 -7.24
N ASN A 64 -6.15 -14.99 -6.51
CA ASN A 64 -6.28 -16.39 -6.90
C ASN A 64 -7.73 -16.87 -6.95
N THR A 65 -8.61 -16.28 -6.13
CA THR A 65 -10.04 -16.61 -6.09
C THR A 65 -10.77 -16.07 -7.32
N TYR A 66 -10.46 -14.85 -7.76
CA TYR A 66 -11.27 -14.12 -8.76
C TYR A 66 -10.61 -13.94 -10.14
N LYS A 67 -9.30 -14.19 -10.28
CA LYS A 67 -8.54 -13.91 -11.53
C LYS A 67 -9.07 -14.55 -12.82
N TYR A 68 -9.91 -15.58 -12.72
CA TYR A 68 -10.49 -16.26 -13.87
C TYR A 68 -11.98 -15.96 -14.09
N SER A 69 -12.65 -15.30 -13.14
CA SER A 69 -14.08 -14.99 -13.20
C SER A 69 -14.36 -13.51 -13.44
N ASP A 70 -13.49 -12.62 -12.96
CA ASP A 70 -13.72 -11.18 -12.96
C ASP A 70 -12.45 -10.41 -13.39
N ASP A 71 -12.63 -9.31 -14.11
CA ASP A 71 -11.53 -8.41 -14.49
C ASP A 71 -11.08 -7.50 -13.32
N PHE A 72 -11.97 -7.31 -12.35
CA PHE A 72 -11.76 -6.57 -11.12
C PHE A 72 -12.78 -6.99 -10.07
N VAL A 73 -12.47 -6.76 -8.80
CA VAL A 73 -13.40 -6.99 -7.70
C VAL A 73 -13.41 -5.82 -6.73
N GLY A 74 -14.56 -5.61 -6.09
CA GLY A 74 -14.73 -4.64 -5.03
C GLY A 74 -14.19 -5.20 -3.73
N ILE A 75 -13.27 -4.46 -3.10
CA ILE A 75 -12.75 -4.77 -1.77
C ILE A 75 -12.94 -3.58 -0.83
N PHE A 76 -12.72 -3.82 0.45
CA PHE A 76 -12.68 -2.80 1.49
C PHE A 76 -11.32 -2.84 2.19
N LYS A 77 -10.60 -1.72 2.13
CA LYS A 77 -9.47 -1.46 3.03
C LYS A 77 -10.02 -0.76 4.26
N ASN A 78 -10.09 -1.48 5.39
CA ASN A 78 -10.90 -1.08 6.54
C ASN A 78 -12.36 -0.85 6.13
N ARG A 79 -12.81 0.42 6.04
CA ARG A 79 -14.15 0.81 5.62
C ARG A 79 -14.19 1.52 4.27
N THR A 80 -13.03 1.76 3.65
CA THR A 80 -12.94 2.49 2.38
C THR A 80 -13.08 1.50 1.22
N PRO A 81 -14.07 1.67 0.33
CA PRO A 81 -14.21 0.82 -0.84
C PRO A 81 -13.05 1.09 -1.80
N GLN A 82 -12.43 0.02 -2.31
CA GLN A 82 -11.39 0.08 -3.33
C GLN A 82 -11.67 -0.94 -4.44
N LEU A 83 -11.33 -0.60 -5.68
CA LEU A 83 -11.31 -1.56 -6.78
C LEU A 83 -9.98 -2.31 -6.77
N PHE A 84 -10.06 -3.64 -6.73
CA PHE A 84 -8.91 -4.51 -6.88
C PHE A 84 -8.86 -5.02 -8.32
N ILE A 85 -7.88 -4.54 -9.08
CA ILE A 85 -7.75 -4.81 -10.51
C ILE A 85 -7.06 -6.17 -10.72
N LEU A 86 -7.67 -7.04 -11.53
CA LEU A 86 -7.17 -8.39 -11.81
C LEU A 86 -6.66 -8.52 -13.25
N ASN A 87 -7.26 -7.79 -14.18
CA ASN A 87 -6.92 -7.83 -15.60
C ASN A 87 -5.77 -6.85 -15.95
N PRO A 88 -4.68 -7.32 -16.58
CA PRO A 88 -3.55 -6.46 -16.97
C PRO A 88 -3.92 -5.39 -18.02
N GLU A 89 -4.88 -5.64 -18.91
CA GLU A 89 -5.34 -4.62 -19.85
C GLU A 89 -6.07 -3.48 -19.14
N LEU A 90 -6.83 -3.80 -18.08
CA LEU A 90 -7.48 -2.78 -17.26
C LEU A 90 -6.44 -1.98 -16.46
N ALA A 91 -5.43 -2.64 -15.88
CA ALA A 91 -4.31 -1.97 -15.25
C ALA A 91 -3.59 -1.02 -16.24
N ARG A 92 -3.35 -1.47 -17.48
CA ARG A 92 -2.75 -0.64 -18.53
C ARG A 92 -3.62 0.57 -18.89
N ARG A 93 -4.95 0.42 -18.93
CA ARG A 93 -5.85 1.57 -19.12
C ARG A 93 -5.66 2.59 -18.00
N ILE A 94 -5.74 2.16 -16.75
CA ILE A 94 -5.61 3.02 -15.57
C ILE A 94 -4.27 3.75 -15.52
N TYR A 95 -3.16 3.01 -15.67
CA TYR A 95 -1.82 3.56 -15.50
C TYR A 95 -1.26 4.29 -16.73
N VAL A 96 -1.81 4.05 -17.94
CA VAL A 96 -1.25 4.59 -19.18
C VAL A 96 -2.28 5.38 -19.99
N GLN A 97 -3.38 4.76 -20.41
CA GLN A 97 -4.32 5.40 -21.35
C GLN A 97 -5.09 6.54 -20.68
N ASP A 98 -5.64 6.25 -19.51
CA ASP A 98 -6.54 7.11 -18.77
C ASP A 98 -5.85 7.73 -17.55
N PHE A 99 -4.52 7.78 -17.54
CA PHE A 99 -3.72 8.26 -16.41
C PHE A 99 -4.16 9.65 -15.91
N LYS A 100 -4.66 10.52 -16.80
CA LYS A 100 -5.20 11.83 -16.41
C LYS A 100 -6.32 11.74 -15.36
N ASN A 101 -7.08 10.64 -15.34
CA ASN A 101 -8.15 10.39 -14.37
C ASN A 101 -7.64 9.71 -13.08
N PHE A 102 -6.44 9.12 -13.10
CA PHE A 102 -5.89 8.26 -12.04
C PHE A 102 -4.49 8.68 -11.59
N HIS A 103 -4.16 9.97 -11.68
CA HIS A 103 -2.80 10.46 -11.48
C HIS A 103 -2.40 10.59 -10.00
N ASP A 104 -3.37 10.73 -9.11
CA ASP A 104 -3.13 10.87 -7.67
C ASP A 104 -3.09 9.51 -6.98
N ASN A 105 -2.13 9.33 -6.07
CA ASN A 105 -2.01 8.14 -5.25
C ASN A 105 -2.77 8.29 -3.92
N GLU A 106 -2.99 7.18 -3.20
CA GLU A 106 -3.71 7.17 -1.93
C GLU A 106 -3.00 8.00 -0.84
N SER A 107 -1.67 8.06 -0.85
CA SER A 107 -0.86 8.74 0.16
C SER A 107 -0.95 10.26 0.10
N PHE A 108 -1.30 10.83 -1.06
CA PHE A 108 -1.41 12.28 -1.26
C PHE A 108 -2.33 12.95 -0.23
N ASN A 109 -3.47 12.32 0.08
CA ASN A 109 -4.46 12.86 1.01
C ASN A 109 -4.17 12.51 2.49
N MET A 110 -3.13 11.73 2.78
CA MET A 110 -2.83 11.23 4.12
C MET A 110 -1.76 12.04 4.85
N ILE A 111 -1.01 12.89 4.15
CA ILE A 111 0.18 13.55 4.68
C ILE A 111 0.02 15.06 4.56
N ASP A 112 -0.02 15.75 5.71
CA ASP A 112 -0.05 17.21 5.76
C ASP A 112 1.39 17.75 5.73
N GLU A 113 1.66 18.67 4.81
CA GLU A 113 2.96 19.32 4.64
C GLU A 113 3.42 20.07 5.90
N LYS A 114 2.50 20.56 6.73
CA LYS A 114 2.85 21.18 8.02
C LYS A 114 3.36 20.17 9.04
N THR A 115 2.90 18.93 8.94
CA THR A 115 3.31 17.84 9.85
C THR A 115 4.56 17.13 9.36
N ASP A 116 4.67 16.90 8.05
CA ASP A 116 5.81 16.24 7.44
C ASP A 116 6.12 16.84 6.06
N PHE A 117 6.99 17.85 6.07
CA PHE A 117 7.40 18.55 4.86
C PHE A 117 8.13 17.63 3.86
N LEU A 118 8.93 16.67 4.35
CA LEU A 118 9.75 15.81 3.49
C LEU A 118 8.87 14.84 2.70
N PHE A 119 7.97 14.13 3.37
CA PHE A 119 7.07 13.20 2.68
C PHE A 119 6.05 13.94 1.81
N ALA A 120 5.50 15.07 2.26
CA ALA A 120 4.54 15.85 1.46
C ALA A 120 5.16 16.41 0.16
N ASN A 121 6.49 16.51 0.08
CA ASN A 121 7.21 16.96 -1.12
C ASN A 121 7.85 15.82 -1.92
N ASN A 122 7.69 14.57 -1.47
CA ASN A 122 8.18 13.40 -2.20
C ASN A 122 7.26 13.10 -3.41
N PRO A 123 7.78 12.99 -4.65
CA PRO A 123 6.97 12.66 -5.83
C PRO A 123 6.34 11.26 -5.81
N PHE A 124 6.66 10.39 -4.86
CA PHE A 124 5.92 9.15 -4.63
C PHE A 124 4.68 9.33 -3.74
N VAL A 125 4.52 10.50 -3.13
CA VAL A 125 3.42 10.85 -2.22
C VAL A 125 2.57 11.98 -2.76
N THR A 126 3.19 13.05 -3.25
CA THR A 126 2.47 14.25 -3.71
C THR A 126 1.62 13.97 -4.96
N GLY A 127 0.59 14.80 -5.18
CA GLY A 127 -0.38 14.70 -6.28
C GLY A 127 -0.46 15.97 -7.11
N GLY A 128 -1.28 15.94 -8.17
CA GLY A 128 -1.58 17.09 -9.03
C GLY A 128 -0.37 17.75 -9.69
N GLU A 129 -0.40 19.08 -9.79
CA GLU A 129 0.69 19.86 -10.42
C GLU A 129 2.00 19.82 -9.61
N LYS A 130 1.91 19.74 -8.28
CA LYS A 130 3.10 19.62 -7.41
C LYS A 130 3.87 18.35 -7.72
N TRP A 131 3.16 17.23 -7.95
CA TRP A 131 3.77 15.99 -8.41
C TRP A 131 4.50 16.15 -9.75
N LYS A 132 3.86 16.79 -10.75
CA LYS A 132 4.49 17.02 -12.06
C LYS A 132 5.80 17.82 -11.92
N GLN A 133 5.78 18.87 -11.10
CA GLN A 133 6.96 19.68 -10.83
C GLN A 133 8.07 18.86 -10.16
N ARG A 134 7.78 18.19 -9.04
CA ARG A 134 8.77 17.38 -8.31
C ARG A 134 9.35 16.26 -9.16
N ARG A 135 8.51 15.62 -9.98
CA ARG A 135 8.98 14.61 -10.94
C ARG A 135 9.92 15.21 -11.97
N SER A 136 9.61 16.38 -12.51
CA SER A 136 10.46 17.06 -13.51
C SER A 136 11.83 17.46 -12.96
N GLU A 137 11.94 17.69 -11.65
CA GLU A 137 13.21 18.00 -10.96
C GLU A 137 14.12 16.75 -10.85
N ILE A 138 13.54 15.56 -10.65
CA ILE A 138 14.31 14.33 -10.41
C ILE A 138 14.69 13.59 -11.70
N ILE A 139 13.78 13.53 -12.68
CA ILE A 139 13.97 12.74 -13.91
C ILE A 139 15.27 13.04 -14.67
N PRO A 140 15.76 14.29 -14.77
CA PRO A 140 17.04 14.60 -15.43
C PRO A 140 18.25 13.89 -14.79
N GLY A 141 18.19 13.58 -13.49
CA GLY A 141 19.23 12.85 -12.76
C GLY A 141 19.23 11.34 -13.04
N LEU A 142 18.14 10.79 -13.58
CA LEU A 142 17.92 9.36 -13.79
C LEU A 142 18.05 8.94 -15.27
N THR A 143 18.73 9.74 -16.08
CA THR A 143 19.00 9.39 -17.47
C THR A 143 20.03 8.25 -17.56
N LEU A 144 19.98 7.50 -18.66
CA LEU A 144 20.95 6.42 -18.92
C LEU A 144 22.40 6.91 -18.83
N SER A 145 22.70 8.13 -19.30
CA SER A 145 24.04 8.70 -19.21
C SER A 145 24.48 8.95 -17.77
N ARG A 146 23.58 9.44 -16.91
CA ARG A 146 23.87 9.65 -15.48
C ARG A 146 24.08 8.33 -14.77
N ILE A 147 23.22 7.34 -15.02
CA ILE A 147 23.35 5.99 -14.47
C ILE A 147 24.70 5.37 -14.88
N LYS A 148 25.09 5.48 -16.17
CA LYS A 148 26.40 5.00 -16.65
C LYS A 148 27.57 5.71 -15.97
N SER A 149 27.46 7.02 -15.71
CA SER A 149 28.51 7.75 -15.01
C SER A 149 28.68 7.35 -13.54
N MET A 150 27.63 6.85 -12.89
CA MET A 150 27.67 6.35 -11.52
C MET A 150 28.23 4.92 -11.41
N PHE A 151 28.19 4.15 -12.49
CA PHE A 151 28.57 2.73 -12.49
C PHE A 151 29.95 2.43 -11.88
N PRO A 152 31.03 3.20 -12.15
CA PRO A 152 32.33 2.92 -11.53
C PRO A 152 32.29 2.97 -10.00
N ILE A 153 31.58 3.96 -9.44
CA ILE A 153 31.42 4.13 -7.98
C ILE A 153 30.60 2.98 -7.41
N THR A 154 29.48 2.63 -8.04
CA THR A 154 28.66 1.48 -7.63
C THR A 154 29.48 0.19 -7.64
N LEU A 155 30.27 -0.05 -8.69
CA LEU A 155 31.12 -1.23 -8.80
C LEU A 155 32.19 -1.27 -7.71
N GLU A 156 32.79 -0.14 -7.35
CA GLU A 156 33.74 -0.04 -6.25
C GLU A 156 33.09 -0.42 -4.91
N ILE A 157 31.90 0.10 -4.62
CA ILE A 157 31.14 -0.23 -3.40
C ILE A 157 30.79 -1.72 -3.38
N CYS A 158 30.31 -2.27 -4.50
CA CYS A 158 30.02 -3.71 -4.59
C CYS A 158 31.27 -4.56 -4.32
N LYS A 159 32.44 -4.18 -4.85
CA LYS A 159 33.71 -4.88 -4.56
C LYS A 159 34.06 -4.83 -3.08
N ARG A 160 33.92 -3.67 -2.43
CA ARG A 160 34.16 -3.53 -0.99
C ARG A 160 33.22 -4.41 -0.17
N MET A 161 31.93 -4.44 -0.52
CA MET A 161 30.94 -5.31 0.10
C MET A 161 31.30 -6.79 -0.08
N THR A 162 31.68 -7.21 -1.29
CA THR A 162 32.14 -8.59 -1.54
C THR A 162 33.38 -8.95 -0.73
N SER A 163 34.39 -8.09 -0.68
CA SER A 163 35.59 -8.32 0.12
C SER A 163 35.28 -8.41 1.62
N TYR A 164 34.34 -7.60 2.12
CA TYR A 164 33.88 -7.69 3.50
C TYR A 164 33.23 -9.06 3.78
N ILE A 165 32.28 -9.48 2.94
CA ILE A 165 31.62 -10.79 3.06
C ILE A 165 32.65 -11.94 3.01
N GLU A 166 33.62 -11.89 2.09
CA GLU A 166 34.68 -12.89 1.98
C GLU A 166 35.59 -12.98 3.21
N GLN A 167 35.80 -11.86 3.92
CA GLN A 167 36.58 -11.84 5.17
C GLN A 167 35.80 -12.46 6.32
N GLU A 168 34.54 -12.09 6.47
CA GLU A 168 33.69 -12.60 7.54
C GLU A 168 33.38 -14.10 7.39
N ILE A 169 33.29 -14.62 6.15
CA ILE A 169 33.17 -16.06 5.91
C ILE A 169 34.40 -16.83 6.42
N LYS A 170 35.60 -16.21 6.41
CA LYS A 170 36.83 -16.84 6.93
C LYS A 170 36.92 -16.82 8.45
N LEU A 171 36.23 -15.89 9.11
CA LEU A 171 36.15 -15.76 10.57
C LEU A 171 34.68 -15.87 11.00
N PRO A 172 34.03 -17.02 10.76
CA PRO A 172 32.60 -17.14 10.95
C PRO A 172 32.24 -16.88 12.42
N SER A 173 31.38 -15.90 12.63
CA SER A 173 30.77 -15.66 13.95
C SER A 173 29.86 -16.84 14.30
N GLU A 174 29.74 -17.15 15.60
CA GLU A 174 28.89 -18.24 16.09
C GLU A 174 27.41 -18.04 15.72
N ASN A 175 26.98 -16.78 15.55
CA ASN A 175 25.62 -16.39 15.21
C ASN A 175 25.38 -16.18 13.71
N GLY A 176 26.41 -16.35 12.87
CA GLY A 176 26.37 -15.97 11.46
C GLY A 176 26.26 -14.45 11.23
N MET A 177 25.96 -14.07 10.00
CA MET A 177 25.88 -12.68 9.56
C MET A 177 24.42 -12.34 9.20
N ASP A 178 23.90 -11.23 9.74
CA ASP A 178 22.60 -10.69 9.30
C ASP A 178 22.77 -9.94 7.99
N ALA A 179 22.05 -10.35 6.95
CA ALA A 179 22.10 -9.72 5.63
C ALA A 179 21.66 -8.24 5.63
N LYS A 180 21.02 -7.75 6.69
CA LYS A 180 20.71 -6.32 6.87
C LYS A 180 21.91 -5.48 7.25
N ASP A 181 22.89 -6.10 7.92
CA ASP A 181 24.10 -5.43 8.40
C ASP A 181 25.23 -5.44 7.35
N VAL A 182 25.00 -6.12 6.23
CA VAL A 182 25.86 -6.21 5.03
C VAL A 182 25.51 -5.13 4.02
#